data_AF-A0A524P9X5-F1
#
_entry.id   AF-A0A524P9X5-F1
#
_cell.length_a   1.000
_cell.length_b   1.000
_cell.length_c   1.000
_cell.angle_alpha   90.00
_cell.angle_beta   90.00
_cell.angle_gamma   90.00
#
_symmetry.space_group_name_H-M   'P 1'
#
loop_
_entity.id
_entity.type
_entity.pdbx_description
1 polymer ?
#
loop_
_entity_poly.entity_id
_entity_poly.type
_entity_poly.pdbx_seq_one_letter_code
_entity_poly.pdbx_strand_id
1 'polypeptide(L)' 'MRYSRAFIPTVKEVPKEATMPSHVLMLRAGYARMVGAGIYELLP' A
#
# COMPACT_ATOMS: atom_id res chain seq x y z
N MET A 1 -2.54 14.83 -11.30
CA MET A 1 -3.24 13.82 -12.14
C MET A 1 -4.71 13.75 -11.74
N ARG A 2 -5.61 13.31 -12.63
CA ARG A 2 -6.98 12.93 -12.22
C ARG A 2 -6.93 11.56 -11.56
N TYR A 3 -7.64 11.39 -10.44
CA TYR A 3 -7.66 10.13 -9.68
C TYR A 3 -8.09 8.93 -10.53
N SER A 4 -9.02 9.13 -11.45
CA SER A 4 -9.48 8.10 -12.40
C SER A 4 -8.42 7.59 -13.38
N ARG A 5 -7.26 8.26 -13.46
CA ARG A 5 -6.13 7.88 -14.32
C ARG A 5 -4.90 7.43 -13.52
N ALA A 6 -4.99 7.40 -12.19
CA ALA A 6 -3.92 6.97 -11.29
C ALA A 6 -4.18 5.53 -10.82
N PHE A 7 -3.12 4.77 -10.61
CA PHE A 7 -3.21 3.38 -10.17
C PHE A 7 -3.05 3.30 -8.65
N ILE A 8 -4.15 3.52 -7.93
CA ILE A 8 -4.16 3.57 -6.46
C ILE A 8 -5.07 2.46 -5.92
N PRO A 9 -4.54 1.24 -5.72
CA PRO A 9 -5.31 0.08 -5.24
C PRO A 9 -5.49 0.13 -3.72
N THR A 10 -6.39 1.00 -3.23
CA THR A 10 -6.66 1.10 -1.79
C THR A 10 -7.36 -0.14 -1.24
N VAL A 11 -7.01 -0.56 -0.02
CA VAL A 11 -7.65 -1.71 0.65
C VAL A 11 -8.39 -1.30 1.93
N LYS A 12 -9.57 -1.91 2.14
CA LYS A 12 -10.42 -1.62 3.30
C LYS A 12 -9.80 -2.14 4.60
N GLU A 13 -9.20 -3.34 4.55
CA GLU A 13 -8.66 -4.02 5.72
C GLU A 13 -7.18 -3.70 5.91
N VAL A 14 -6.74 -3.70 7.18
CA VAL A 14 -5.33 -3.55 7.54
C VAL A 14 -4.66 -4.91 7.35
N PRO A 15 -3.59 -5.03 6.55
CA PRO A 15 -2.80 -6.25 6.49
C PRO A 15 -2.26 -6.60 7.87
N LYS A 16 -2.47 -7.84 8.34
CA LYS A 16 -2.08 -8.29 9.69
C LYS A 16 -0.56 -8.29 9.92
N GLU A 17 0.23 -8.24 8.84
CA GLU A 17 1.68 -8.23 8.86
C GLU A 17 2.27 -6.85 9.21
N ALA A 18 1.49 -5.78 9.09
CA ALA A 18 1.95 -4.42 9.36
C ALA A 18 1.59 -3.98 10.78
N THR A 19 2.60 -3.94 11.66
CA THR A 19 2.44 -3.49 13.06
C THR A 19 2.60 -1.98 13.22
N MET A 20 3.41 -1.33 12.38
CA MET A 20 3.71 0.09 12.48
C MET A 20 2.66 0.96 11.76
N PRO A 21 2.18 2.07 12.36
CA PRO A 21 1.14 2.91 11.75
C PRO A 21 1.49 3.45 10.35
N SER A 22 2.74 3.86 10.12
CA SER A 22 3.19 4.33 8.80
C SER A 22 3.13 3.22 7.75
N HIS A 23 3.54 2.00 8.10
CA HIS A 23 3.49 0.83 7.22
C HIS A 23 2.04 0.46 6.89
N VAL A 24 1.16 0.44 7.90
CA VAL A 24 -0.27 0.20 7.72
C VAL A 24 -0.89 1.19 6.74
N LEU A 25 -0.57 2.48 6.89
CA LEU A 25 -1.11 3.53 6.02
C LEU A 25 -0.59 3.40 4.58
N MET A 26 0.70 3.09 4.38
CA MET A 26 1.27 2.92 3.05
C MET A 26 0.64 1.74 2.30
N LEU A 27 0.40 0.63 2.98
CA LEU A 27 -0.27 -0.53 2.37
C LEU A 27 -1.75 -0.24 2.09
N ARG A 28 -2.46 0.41 3.02
CA ARG A 28 -3.90 0.71 2.85
C ARG A 28 -4.19 1.74 1.77
N ALA A 29 -3.35 2.76 1.68
CA ALA A 29 -3.47 3.79 0.66
C ALA A 29 -2.99 3.33 -0.72
N GLY A 30 -2.46 2.11 -0.84
CA GLY A 30 -1.99 1.57 -2.11
C GLY A 30 -0.71 2.25 -2.61
N TYR A 31 0.15 2.73 -1.71
CA TYR A 31 1.46 3.33 -2.05
C TYR A 31 2.60 2.32 -2.07
N ALA A 32 2.46 1.22 -1.33
CA ALA A 32 3.44 0.15 -1.30
C ALA A 32 2.74 -1.20 -1.34
N ARG A 33 3.35 -2.16 -2.05
CA ARG A 33 2.91 -3.55 -2.08
C ARG A 33 4.08 -4.46 -1.74
N MET A 34 3.87 -5.38 -0.81
CA MET A 34 4.85 -6.40 -0.48
C MET A 34 4.86 -7.50 -1.56
N VAL A 35 6.04 -7.78 -2.11
CA VAL A 35 6.26 -8.84 -3.11
C VAL A 35 7.03 -10.01 -2.51
N GLY A 36 7.81 -9.76 -1.46
CA GLY A 36 8.52 -10.75 -0.67
C GLY A 36 8.85 -10.21 0.73
N ALA A 37 9.42 -11.06 1.59
CA ALA A 37 9.82 -10.66 2.95
C ALA A 37 10.78 -9.46 2.91
N GLY A 38 10.31 -8.28 3.33
CA GLY A 38 11.10 -7.04 3.29
C GLY A 38 11.27 -6.40 1.91
N ILE A 39 10.64 -6.95 0.86
CA ILE A 39 10.72 -6.45 -0.51
C ILE A 39 9.37 -5.80 -0.87
N TYR A 40 9.43 -4.51 -1.19
CA TYR A 40 8.25 -3.71 -1.51
C TYR A 40 8.40 -3.07 -2.88
N GLU A 41 7.31 -3.09 -3.65
CA GLU A 41 7.11 -2.26 -4.83
C GLU A 41 6.43 -0.96 -4.41
N LEU A 42 6.94 0.17 -4.90
CA LEU A 42 6.32 1.48 -4.72
C LEU A 42 5.34 1.74 -5.86
N LEU A 43 4.13 2.14 -5.50
CA LEU A 43 3.01 2.34 -6.41
C LEU A 43 2.77 3.85 -6.69
N PRO A 44 2.20 4.21 -7.86
CA PRO A 44 2.06 5.60 -8.33
C PRO A 44 0.79 6.35 -7.90
#